data_AF-A0A6P0S2Z0-F1
#
_entry.id   AF-A0A6P0S2Z0-F1
#
_cell.length_a   1.000
_cell.length_b   1.000
_cell.length_c   1.000
_cell.angle_alpha   90.00
_cell.angle_beta   90.00
_cell.angle_gamma   90.00
#
_symmetry.space_group_name_H-M   'P 1'
#
loop_
_entity.id
_entity.type
_entity.pdbx_description
1 polymer ?
#
loop_
_entity_poly.entity_id
_entity_poly.type
_entity_poly.pdbx_seq_one_letter_code
_entity_poly.pdbx_strand_id
1 'polypeptide(L)' 'MLLIDTSIWISVFRDRSGQVSQKLEGLIANRKVLLTRFTQLELLQGSLNEQEWRILSTYLETQDYVELT' A
#
# COMPACT_ATOMS: atom_id res chain seq x y z
N MET A 1 11.74 3.69 9.84
CA MET A 1 11.27 3.76 8.44
C MET A 1 11.12 2.33 7.95
N LEU A 2 9.99 2.00 7.33
CA LEU A 2 9.70 0.67 6.80
C LEU A 2 9.31 0.79 5.34
N LEU A 3 9.91 -0.05 4.50
CA LEU A 3 9.37 -0.40 3.19
C LEU A 3 8.65 -1.73 3.38
N ILE A 4 7.36 -1.73 3.08
CA ILE A 4 6.52 -2.92 3.19
C ILE A 4 6.32 -3.45 1.78
N ASP A 5 6.62 -4.72 1.59
CA ASP A 5 6.46 -5.41 0.33
C ASP A 5 5.00 -5.38 -0.15
N THR A 6 4.81 -5.31 -1.47
CA THR A 6 3.50 -5.24 -2.12
C THR A 6 2.60 -6.41 -1.74
N SER A 7 3.13 -7.61 -1.55
CA SER A 7 2.34 -8.79 -1.16
C SER A 7 1.59 -8.62 0.17
N ILE A 8 2.14 -7.83 1.10
CA ILE A 8 1.49 -7.51 2.38
C ILE A 8 0.35 -6.54 2.15
N TRP A 9 0.52 -5.51 1.33
CA TRP A 9 -0.56 -4.59 0.96
C TRP A 9 -1.70 -5.29 0.24
N ILE A 10 -1.39 -6.20 -0.68
CA ILE A 10 -2.40 -7.04 -1.36
C ILE A 10 -3.18 -7.87 -0.33
N SER A 11 -2.51 -8.41 0.69
CA SER A 11 -3.16 -9.15 1.77
C SER A 11 -4.10 -8.26 2.59
N VAL A 12 -3.73 -7.00 2.85
CA VAL A 12 -4.60 -6.00 3.50
C VAL A 12 -5.82 -5.70 2.63
N PHE A 13 -5.65 -5.41 1.34
CA PHE A 13 -6.76 -5.07 0.45
C PHE A 13 -7.74 -6.22 0.23
N ARG A 14 -7.26 -7.47 0.27
CA ARG A 14 -8.12 -8.66 0.13
C ARG A 14 -8.85 -9.03 1.41
N ASP A 15 -8.33 -8.62 2.57
CA ASP A 15 -8.93 -8.94 3.86
C ASP A 15 -10.12 -8.02 4.18
N ARG A 16 -11.32 -8.54 3.95
CA ARG A 16 -12.58 -7.84 4.28
C ARG A 16 -12.87 -7.78 5.78
N SER A 17 -12.17 -8.58 6.60
CA SER A 17 -12.36 -8.60 8.05
C SER A 17 -11.58 -7.52 8.79
N GLY A 18 -10.56 -6.95 8.14
CA GLY A 18 -9.67 -5.93 8.72
C GLY A 18 -8.64 -6.47 9.73
N GLN A 19 -8.60 -7.78 9.98
CA GLN A 19 -7.66 -8.40 10.91
C GLN A 19 -6.20 -8.21 10.48
N VAL A 20 -5.93 -8.30 9.18
CA VAL A 20 -4.59 -8.10 8.62
C VAL A 20 -4.15 -6.64 8.82
N SER A 21 -5.04 -5.66 8.60
CA SER A 21 -4.73 -4.24 8.85
C SER A 21 -4.41 -4.00 10.31
N GLN A 22 -5.25 -4.49 11.24
CA GLN A 22 -5.02 -4.31 12.68
C GLN A 22 -3.71 -4.94 13.14
N LYS A 23 -3.39 -6.14 12.65
CA LYS A 23 -2.11 -6.80 12.96
C LYS A 23 -0.94 -6.01 12.38
N LEU A 24 -1.07 -5.52 11.14
CA LEU A 24 -0.03 -4.75 10.48
C LEU A 24 0.20 -3.40 11.17
N GLU A 25 -0.85 -2.71 11.61
CA GLU A 25 -0.78 -1.49 12.41
C GLU A 25 -0.03 -1.72 13.72
N GLY A 26 -0.34 -2.80 14.44
CA GLY A 26 0.39 -3.19 15.65
C GLY A 26 1.87 -3.49 15.39
N LEU A 27 2.18 -4.12 14.24
CA LEU A 27 3.56 -4.34 13.82
C LEU A 27 4.24 -3.02 13.45
N ILE A 28 3.62 -2.14 12.67
CA ILE A 28 4.19 -0.84 12.29
C ILE A 28 4.48 -0.01 13.55
N ALA A 29 3.55 -0.01 14.51
CA ALA A 29 3.55 0.84 15.69
C ALA A 29 3.76 2.32 15.29
N ASN A 30 4.77 2.98 15.84
CA ASN A 30 5.04 4.41 15.57
C ASN A 30 6.07 4.64 14.45
N ARG A 31 6.35 3.63 13.62
CA ARG A 31 7.36 3.72 12.56
C ARG A 31 6.77 4.35 11.30
N LYS A 32 7.49 5.29 10.70
CA LYS A 32 7.14 5.81 9.37
C LYS A 32 7.16 4.69 8.32
N VAL A 33 6.07 4.54 7.58
CA VAL A 33 5.97 3.68 6.40
C VAL A 33 6.16 4.54 5.16
N LEU A 34 6.93 4.05 4.20
CA LEU A 34 7.12 4.68 2.90
C LEU A 34 6.78 3.69 1.80
N LEU A 35 6.36 4.22 0.65
CA LEU A 35 6.23 3.45 -0.58
C LEU A 35 7.41 3.71 -1.51
N THR A 36 7.63 2.77 -2.43
CA THR A 36 8.50 2.98 -3.59
C THR A 36 7.63 3.17 -4.83
N ARG A 37 8.19 3.75 -5.90
CA ARG A 37 7.50 3.80 -7.20
C ARG A 37 7.23 2.41 -7.78
N PHE A 38 8.08 1.43 -7.48
CA PHE A 38 7.83 0.03 -7.87
C PHE A 38 6.59 -0.54 -7.15
N THR A 39 6.48 -0.34 -5.85
CA THR A 39 5.29 -0.74 -5.06
C THR A 39 4.02 -0.08 -5.60
N GLN A 40 4.07 1.21 -5.96
CA GLN A 40 2.94 1.89 -6.59
C GLN A 40 2.53 1.24 -7.92
N LEU A 41 3.49 0.95 -8.80
CA LEU A 41 3.21 0.32 -10.09
C LEU A 41 2.57 -1.07 -9.93
N GLU A 42 3.12 -1.89 -9.04
CA GLU A 42 2.59 -3.24 -8.79
C GLU A 42 1.16 -3.19 -8.23
N LEU A 43 0.89 -2.28 -7.29
CA LEU A 43 -0.44 -2.08 -6.74
C LEU A 43 -1.44 -1.63 -7.83
N LEU A 44 -1.05 -0.66 -8.66
CA LEU A 44 -1.91 -0.17 -9.74
C LEU A 44 -2.18 -1.24 -10.81
N GLN A 45 -1.16 -2.03 -11.19
CA GLN A 45 -1.30 -3.13 -12.14
C GLN A 45 -2.26 -4.22 -11.63
N GLY A 46 -2.41 -4.37 -10.32
CA GLY A 46 -3.34 -5.29 -9.70
C GLY A 46 -4.82 -4.89 -9.77
N SER A 47 -5.15 -3.69 -10.27
CA SER A 47 -6.53 -3.20 -10.38
C SER A 47 -7.29 -3.96 -11.48
N LEU A 48 -8.52 -4.40 -11.22
CA LEU A 48 -9.30 -5.20 -12.18
C LEU A 48 -9.96 -4.36 -13.27
N ASN A 49 -10.16 -3.07 -13.01
CA ASN A 49 -10.84 -2.14 -13.89
C ASN A 49 -10.41 -0.69 -13.62
N GLU A 50 -10.81 0.21 -14.52
CA GLU A 50 -10.50 1.65 -14.45
C GLU A 50 -11.03 2.32 -13.17
N GLN A 51 -12.17 1.87 -12.64
CA GLN A 51 -12.73 2.45 -11.43
C GLN A 51 -11.86 2.14 -10.21
N GLU A 52 -11.47 0.87 -10.02
CA GLU A 52 -10.53 0.47 -8.97
C GLU A 52 -9.19 1.18 -9.12
N TRP A 53 -8.67 1.23 -10.35
CA TRP A 53 -7.42 1.90 -10.65
C TRP A 53 -7.45 3.37 -10.23
N ARG A 54 -8.52 4.09 -10.57
CA ARG A 54 -8.67 5.52 -10.24
C ARG A 54 -8.78 5.78 -8.75
N ILE A 55 -9.50 4.92 -8.02
CA ILE A 55 -9.59 5.03 -6.56
C ILE A 55 -8.19 4.84 -5.94
N LEU A 56 -7.49 3.79 -6.35
CA LEU A 56 -6.18 3.46 -5.83
C LEU A 56 -5.12 4.50 -6.22
N SER A 57 -5.12 4.98 -7.46
CA SER A 57 -4.19 6.01 -7.93
C SER A 57 -4.36 7.31 -7.15
N THR A 58 -5.61 7.74 -6.94
CA THR A 58 -5.92 8.96 -6.17
C THR A 58 -5.44 8.83 -4.73
N TYR A 59 -5.63 7.66 -4.11
CA TYR A 59 -5.12 7.42 -2.76
C TYR A 59 -3.58 7.44 -2.72
N LEU A 60 -2.93 6.77 -3.68
CA LEU A 60 -1.48 6.65 -3.76
C LEU A 60 -0.76 7.98 -4.00
N GLU A 61 -1.41 9.00 -4.57
CA GLU A 61 -0.86 10.36 -4.70
C GLU A 61 -0.62 11.05 -3.37
N THR A 62 -1.35 10.66 -2.31
CA THR A 62 -1.25 11.28 -0.98
C THR A 62 -0.21 10.61 -0.06
N GLN A 63 0.48 9.58 -0.55
CA GLN A 63 1.39 8.77 0.24
C GLN A 63 2.83 9.29 0.19
N ASP A 64 3.60 8.97 1.22
CA ASP A 64 5.03 9.29 1.25
C ASP A 64 5.86 8.27 0.45
N TYR A 65 6.65 8.75 -0.50
CA TYR A 65 7.56 7.92 -1.30
C TYR A 65 9.02 8.12 -0.89
N VAL A 66 9.78 7.02 -0.91
CA VAL A 66 11.24 7.11 -0.93
C VAL A 66 11.68 7.36 -2.37
N GLU A 67 12.40 8.46 -2.58
CA GLU A 67 13.01 8.83 -3.86
C GLU A 67 14.53 8.85 -3.66
N LEU A 68 15.29 8.36 -4.65
CA LEU A 68 16.74 8.52 -4.65
C LEU A 68 17.03 9.97 -5.04
N THR A 69 17.58 10.75 -4.11
CA THR A 69 18.14 12.08 -4.37
C THR A 69 19.50 11.99 -5.04
#